data_AF-A0A3B4APF9-F1
#
_entry.id   AF-A0A3B4APF9-F1
#
_cell.length_a   1.000
_cell.length_b   1.000
_cell.length_c   1.000
_cell.angle_alpha   90.00
_cell.angle_beta   90.00
_cell.angle_gamma   90.00
#
_symmetry.space_group_name_H-M   'P 1'
#
loop_
_entity.id
_entity.type
_entity.pdbx_description
1 polymer ?
#
loop_
_entity_poly.entity_id
_entity_poly.type
_entity_poly.pdbx_seq_one_letter_code
_entity_poly.pdbx_strand_id
1 'polypeptide(L)'
;ESEDLELLEKHLAHLQTRRQALLERRSQCVCEEVRTRLSTEQDARESWRDSMEDDNTKLKLLIRVLILSVPLHRFVELFDSAQYEEAAQQAAHCPRGLLRNLHTLNMFKAVTAPPDSPPPLLLFFLSLVTTTPVGQRLPESVSYEGVRCALDVKPCKLLCHVHCFPHRLTSSERLGDVLTEHAQKNPSVYLSDMLLALASENYRVSGAHRKLCLSMCRRGLTHSAVELMRRSEDLTSGQSICPSLCLLKLLTRPEGGGAMLSVGVVCVALLSDSQSLYKLLFKCCALSGVLEAAILQDSFSTVEEWSEIAAVCSTVQRSDLAHTIRSVLLSQSGTGVLSSDPEGALLTQHIYM
;
A
#
# COMPACT_ATOMS: atom_id res chain seq x y z
N GLU A 1 -58.97 -32.27 78.36
CA GLU A 1 -58.08 -31.56 77.42
C GLU A 1 -56.92 -32.43 76.90
N SER A 2 -56.29 -33.32 77.70
CA SER A 2 -55.20 -34.19 77.21
C SER A 2 -55.64 -35.38 76.33
N GLU A 3 -56.83 -35.95 76.55
CA GLU A 3 -57.33 -37.11 75.80
C GLU A 3 -57.79 -36.75 74.36
N ASP A 4 -58.31 -35.54 74.15
CA ASP A 4 -58.76 -35.08 72.82
C ASP A 4 -57.61 -34.81 71.85
N LEU A 5 -56.46 -34.36 72.36
CA LEU A 5 -55.25 -34.11 71.57
C LEU A 5 -54.65 -35.42 71.05
N GLU A 6 -54.62 -36.46 71.88
CA GLU A 6 -54.12 -37.78 71.50
C GLU A 6 -55.03 -38.47 70.46
N LEU A 7 -56.35 -38.24 70.56
CA LEU A 7 -57.35 -38.74 69.63
C LEU A 7 -57.24 -38.03 68.27
N LEU A 8 -56.96 -36.73 68.27
CA LEU A 8 -56.72 -35.94 67.07
C LEU A 8 -55.42 -36.37 66.37
N GLU A 9 -54.34 -36.62 67.11
CA GLU A 9 -53.08 -37.13 66.56
C GLU A 9 -53.25 -38.52 65.93
N LYS A 10 -53.97 -39.43 66.60
CA LYS A 10 -54.31 -40.76 66.03
C LYS A 10 -55.14 -40.63 64.76
N HIS A 11 -56.10 -39.70 64.72
CA HIS A 11 -56.91 -39.46 63.53
C HIS A 11 -56.08 -38.87 62.38
N LEU A 12 -55.16 -37.95 62.68
CA LEU A 12 -54.27 -37.35 61.69
C LEU A 12 -53.29 -38.37 61.12
N ALA A 13 -52.73 -39.25 61.96
CA ALA A 13 -51.90 -40.37 61.52
C ALA A 13 -52.68 -41.36 60.63
N HIS A 14 -53.94 -41.66 60.97
CA HIS A 14 -54.81 -42.49 60.15
C HIS A 14 -55.10 -41.87 58.77
N LEU A 15 -55.40 -40.57 58.73
CA LEU A 15 -55.63 -39.85 57.48
C LEU A 15 -54.37 -39.76 56.62
N GLN A 16 -53.20 -39.57 57.22
CA GLN A 16 -51.92 -39.61 56.51
C GLN A 16 -51.65 -40.98 55.89
N THR A 17 -51.89 -42.06 56.66
CA THR A 17 -51.73 -43.43 56.18
C THR A 17 -52.70 -43.74 55.04
N ARG A 18 -53.96 -43.32 55.18
CA ARG A 18 -54.99 -43.52 54.17
C ARG A 18 -54.72 -42.70 52.90
N ARG A 19 -54.21 -41.48 53.05
CA ARG A 19 -53.74 -40.65 51.92
C ARG A 19 -52.60 -41.35 51.18
N GLN A 20 -51.62 -41.91 51.90
CA GLN A 20 -50.50 -42.61 51.30
C GLN A 20 -50.97 -43.86 50.52
N ALA A 21 -51.85 -44.66 51.12
CA ALA A 21 -52.44 -45.83 50.46
C ALA A 21 -53.24 -45.47 49.20
N LEU A 22 -53.96 -44.33 49.20
CA LEU A 22 -54.68 -43.85 48.01
C LEU A 22 -53.74 -43.33 46.92
N LEU A 23 -52.62 -42.71 47.28
CA LEU A 23 -51.60 -42.26 46.33
C LEU A 23 -50.87 -43.45 45.69
N GLU A 24 -50.54 -44.48 46.46
CA GLU A 24 -49.98 -45.75 45.95
C GLU A 24 -50.98 -46.48 45.05
N ARG A 25 -52.25 -46.54 45.44
CA ARG A 25 -53.29 -47.13 44.59
C ARG A 25 -53.49 -46.33 43.31
N ARG A 26 -53.38 -44.99 43.35
CA ARG A 26 -53.43 -44.12 42.16
C ARG A 26 -52.23 -44.34 41.24
N SER A 27 -51.03 -44.53 41.77
CA SER A 27 -49.83 -44.82 40.95
C SER A 27 -49.88 -46.23 40.33
N GLN A 28 -50.58 -47.17 40.98
CA GLN A 28 -50.87 -48.51 40.46
C GLN A 28 -52.07 -48.54 39.49
N CYS A 29 -53.02 -47.60 39.58
CA CYS A 29 -54.20 -47.51 38.70
C CYS A 29 -53.91 -46.97 37.29
N VAL A 30 -52.70 -46.49 36.99
CA VAL A 30 -52.28 -46.39 35.58
C VAL A 30 -52.01 -47.82 35.14
N CYS A 31 -52.93 -48.41 34.38
CA CYS A 31 -52.80 -49.79 33.91
C CYS A 31 -51.41 -50.00 33.30
N GLU A 32 -50.78 -51.14 33.61
CA GLU A 32 -49.45 -51.49 33.07
C GLU A 32 -49.44 -51.44 31.53
N GLU A 33 -50.59 -51.73 30.91
CA GLU A 33 -50.83 -51.56 29.48
C GLU A 33 -50.69 -50.11 28.99
N VAL A 34 -51.16 -49.12 29.77
CA VAL A 34 -50.99 -47.69 29.43
C VAL A 34 -49.55 -47.25 29.63
N ARG A 35 -48.87 -47.76 30.66
CA ARG A 35 -47.45 -47.47 30.92
C ARG A 35 -46.55 -48.03 29.82
N THR A 36 -46.74 -49.30 29.47
CA THR A 36 -46.01 -49.96 28.38
C THR A 36 -46.29 -49.29 27.04
N ARG A 37 -47.54 -48.94 26.74
CA ARG A 37 -47.89 -48.18 25.54
C ARG A 37 -47.20 -46.83 25.48
N LEU A 38 -47.23 -46.03 26.56
CA LEU A 38 -46.53 -44.74 26.61
C LEU A 38 -45.02 -44.89 26.45
N SER A 39 -44.42 -45.94 27.05
CA SER A 39 -42.99 -46.26 26.86
C SER A 39 -42.70 -46.56 25.39
N THR A 40 -43.49 -47.42 24.74
CA THR A 40 -43.28 -47.73 23.32
C THR A 40 -43.48 -46.53 22.40
N GLU A 41 -44.45 -45.65 22.70
CA GLU A 41 -44.65 -44.39 21.97
C GLU A 41 -43.47 -43.42 22.19
N GLN A 42 -42.89 -43.40 23.40
CA GLN A 42 -41.70 -42.61 23.70
C GLN A 42 -40.47 -43.14 22.96
N ASP A 43 -40.21 -44.44 23.02
CA ASP A 43 -39.10 -45.10 22.33
C ASP A 43 -39.21 -44.90 20.81
N ALA A 44 -40.41 -44.99 20.24
CA ALA A 44 -40.66 -44.72 18.82
C ALA A 44 -40.38 -43.25 18.45
N ARG A 45 -40.73 -42.30 19.32
CA ARG A 45 -40.42 -40.87 19.11
C ARG A 45 -38.93 -40.58 19.25
N GLU A 46 -38.24 -41.24 20.17
CA GLU A 46 -36.78 -41.16 20.31
C GLU A 46 -36.08 -41.69 19.06
N SER A 47 -36.44 -42.89 18.61
CA SER A 47 -35.92 -43.45 17.36
C SER A 47 -36.20 -42.56 16.14
N TRP A 48 -37.41 -41.99 16.04
CA TRP A 48 -37.74 -41.06 14.96
C TRP A 48 -36.91 -39.77 15.01
N ARG A 49 -36.66 -39.24 16.21
CA ARG A 49 -35.82 -38.06 16.42
C ARG A 49 -34.38 -38.34 16.00
N ASP A 50 -33.83 -39.48 16.39
CA ASP A 50 -32.46 -39.88 16.05
C ASP A 50 -32.29 -40.06 14.53
N SER A 51 -33.28 -40.67 13.87
CA SER A 51 -33.30 -40.77 12.39
C SER A 51 -33.34 -39.40 11.72
N MET A 52 -34.17 -38.48 12.22
CA MET A 52 -34.24 -37.12 11.70
C MET A 52 -32.95 -36.34 11.93
N GLU A 53 -32.28 -36.56 13.06
CA GLU A 53 -30.97 -35.97 13.33
C GLU A 53 -29.90 -36.51 12.38
N ASP A 54 -29.86 -37.82 12.13
CA ASP A 54 -28.96 -38.44 11.14
C ASP A 54 -29.21 -37.87 9.73
N ASP A 55 -30.45 -37.81 9.28
CA ASP A 55 -30.81 -37.23 7.98
C ASP A 55 -30.41 -35.75 7.88
N ASN A 56 -30.59 -34.99 8.96
CA ASN A 56 -30.16 -33.59 9.02
C ASN A 56 -28.63 -33.46 8.92
N THR A 57 -27.86 -34.36 9.55
CA THR A 57 -26.39 -34.37 9.42
C THR A 57 -25.95 -34.69 7.99
N LYS A 58 -26.57 -35.68 7.35
CA LYS A 58 -26.32 -36.02 5.94
C LYS A 58 -26.64 -34.86 5.00
N LEU A 59 -27.78 -34.22 5.19
CA LEU A 59 -28.18 -33.03 4.40
C LEU A 59 -27.20 -31.87 4.60
N LYS A 60 -26.75 -31.60 5.82
CA LYS A 60 -25.72 -30.59 6.09
C LYS A 60 -24.42 -30.89 5.36
N LEU A 61 -24.01 -32.16 5.29
CA LEU A 61 -22.81 -32.57 4.54
C LEU A 61 -23.00 -32.39 3.03
N LEU A 62 -24.13 -32.84 2.48
CA LEU A 62 -24.45 -32.67 1.05
C LEU A 62 -24.48 -31.19 0.66
N ILE A 63 -25.14 -30.35 1.46
CA ILE A 63 -25.17 -28.90 1.24
C ILE A 63 -23.76 -28.32 1.26
N ARG A 64 -22.90 -28.72 2.22
CA ARG A 64 -21.50 -28.27 2.26
C ARG A 64 -20.74 -28.68 1.01
N VAL A 65 -20.90 -29.92 0.54
CA VAL A 65 -20.25 -30.42 -0.67
C VAL A 65 -20.75 -29.66 -1.90
N LEU A 66 -22.06 -29.47 -2.05
CA LEU A 66 -22.64 -28.74 -3.20
C LEU A 66 -22.17 -27.28 -3.25
N ILE A 67 -22.18 -26.58 -2.11
CA ILE A 67 -21.73 -25.18 -2.01
C ILE A 67 -20.27 -25.02 -2.45
N LEU A 68 -19.42 -26.04 -2.26
CA LEU A 68 -18.01 -25.98 -2.63
C LEU A 68 -17.73 -26.55 -4.02
N SER A 69 -18.37 -27.66 -4.40
CA SER A 69 -18.08 -28.38 -5.65
C SER A 69 -18.66 -27.71 -6.88
N VAL A 70 -19.89 -27.21 -6.82
CA VAL A 70 -20.56 -26.60 -7.98
C VAL A 70 -19.80 -25.37 -8.48
N PRO A 71 -19.37 -24.42 -7.61
CA PRO A 71 -18.61 -23.27 -8.08
C PRO A 71 -17.25 -23.63 -8.67
N LEU A 72 -16.60 -24.68 -8.16
CA LEU A 72 -15.31 -25.17 -8.69
C LEU A 72 -15.49 -25.79 -10.07
N HIS A 73 -16.45 -26.69 -10.24
CA HIS A 73 -16.71 -27.33 -11.52
C HIS A 73 -17.05 -26.30 -12.59
N ARG A 74 -17.93 -25.34 -12.25
CA ARG A 74 -18.28 -24.25 -13.16
C ARG A 74 -17.09 -23.38 -13.53
N PHE A 75 -16.21 -23.10 -12.58
CA PHE A 75 -14.99 -22.32 -12.85
C PHE A 75 -14.06 -23.06 -13.81
N VAL A 76 -13.82 -24.36 -13.60
CA VAL A 76 -12.97 -25.18 -14.49
C VAL A 76 -13.56 -25.25 -15.90
N GLU A 77 -14.86 -25.50 -16.04
CA GLU A 77 -15.55 -25.50 -17.34
C GLU A 77 -15.34 -24.19 -18.12
N LEU A 78 -15.54 -23.05 -17.45
CA LEU A 78 -15.38 -21.73 -18.07
C LEU A 78 -13.93 -21.46 -18.43
N PHE A 79 -12.99 -21.85 -17.57
CA PHE A 79 -11.57 -21.65 -17.77
C PHE A 79 -11.05 -22.48 -18.96
N ASP A 80 -11.44 -23.76 -19.05
CA ASP A 80 -11.08 -24.66 -20.15
C ASP A 80 -11.73 -24.22 -21.48
N SER A 81 -12.89 -23.58 -21.41
CA SER A 81 -13.58 -23.00 -22.58
C SER A 81 -13.05 -21.62 -22.99
N ALA A 82 -11.95 -21.14 -22.36
CA ALA A 82 -11.37 -19.81 -22.57
C ALA A 82 -12.33 -18.62 -22.31
N GLN A 83 -13.39 -18.83 -21.53
CA GLN A 83 -14.34 -17.80 -21.10
C GLN A 83 -13.81 -17.11 -19.83
N TYR A 84 -12.73 -16.35 -19.99
CA TYR A 84 -11.95 -15.83 -18.86
C TYR A 84 -12.66 -14.73 -18.06
N GLU A 85 -13.58 -13.98 -18.67
CA GLU A 85 -14.33 -12.94 -17.98
C GLU A 85 -15.34 -13.57 -17.00
N GLU A 86 -16.10 -14.55 -17.48
CA GLU A 86 -17.06 -15.32 -16.69
C GLU A 86 -16.34 -16.16 -15.62
N ALA A 87 -15.21 -16.78 -15.97
CA ALA A 87 -14.39 -17.51 -15.01
C ALA A 87 -13.87 -16.60 -13.89
N ALA A 88 -13.44 -15.37 -14.23
CA ALA A 88 -13.00 -14.38 -13.26
C ALA A 88 -14.12 -13.96 -12.31
N GLN A 89 -15.32 -13.70 -12.84
CA GLN A 89 -16.49 -13.38 -12.03
C GLN A 89 -16.88 -14.55 -11.12
N GLN A 90 -16.89 -15.78 -11.64
CA GLN A 90 -17.19 -16.99 -10.88
C GLN A 90 -16.21 -17.17 -9.71
N ALA A 91 -14.91 -17.02 -9.97
CA ALA A 91 -13.88 -17.11 -8.94
C ALA A 91 -14.01 -16.02 -7.87
N ALA A 92 -14.34 -14.79 -8.28
CA ALA A 92 -14.47 -13.65 -7.38
C ALA A 92 -15.71 -13.73 -6.45
N HIS A 93 -16.83 -14.24 -6.96
CA HIS A 93 -18.08 -14.45 -6.18
C HIS A 93 -18.10 -15.76 -5.40
N CYS A 94 -17.08 -16.60 -5.57
CA CYS A 94 -17.05 -17.93 -4.95
C CYS A 94 -17.20 -17.82 -3.41
N PRO A 95 -18.16 -18.55 -2.81
CA PRO A 95 -18.44 -18.46 -1.38
C PRO A 95 -17.19 -18.79 -0.56
N ARG A 96 -17.05 -18.12 0.59
CA ARG A 96 -15.89 -18.23 1.49
C ARG A 96 -14.54 -17.90 0.84
N GLY A 97 -14.54 -17.31 -0.35
CA GLY A 97 -13.34 -16.98 -1.08
C GLY A 97 -12.50 -18.20 -1.48
N LEU A 98 -13.13 -19.36 -1.67
CA LEU A 98 -12.43 -20.62 -2.00
C LEU A 98 -11.48 -20.46 -3.21
N LEU A 99 -11.94 -19.75 -4.25
CA LEU A 99 -11.17 -19.45 -5.46
C LEU A 99 -10.40 -18.11 -5.39
N ARG A 100 -10.44 -17.40 -4.26
CA ARG A 100 -9.73 -16.12 -4.05
C ARG A 100 -8.35 -16.38 -3.45
N ASN A 101 -7.60 -17.30 -4.08
CA ASN A 101 -6.33 -17.81 -3.58
C ASN A 101 -5.18 -17.61 -4.60
N LEU A 102 -3.94 -17.79 -4.13
CA LEU A 102 -2.74 -17.61 -4.96
C LEU A 102 -2.69 -18.58 -6.15
N HIS A 103 -3.21 -19.79 -5.99
CA HIS A 103 -3.25 -20.79 -7.07
C HIS A 103 -4.10 -20.31 -8.25
N THR A 104 -5.31 -19.80 -7.97
CA THR A 104 -6.23 -19.26 -8.99
C THR A 104 -5.62 -18.04 -9.68
N LEU A 105 -4.95 -17.17 -8.93
CA LEU A 105 -4.18 -16.05 -9.50
C LEU A 105 -3.11 -16.55 -10.47
N ASN A 106 -2.34 -17.57 -10.09
CA ASN A 106 -1.29 -18.13 -10.92
C ASN A 106 -1.85 -18.78 -12.20
N MET A 107 -3.04 -19.40 -12.14
CA MET A 107 -3.70 -19.91 -13.34
C MET A 107 -4.01 -18.78 -14.32
N PHE A 108 -4.65 -17.69 -13.85
CA PHE A 108 -4.94 -16.53 -14.70
C PHE A 108 -3.67 -15.85 -15.24
N LYS A 109 -2.58 -15.85 -14.46
CA LYS A 109 -1.28 -15.30 -14.86
C LYS A 109 -0.56 -16.16 -15.91
N ALA A 110 -0.77 -17.47 -15.91
CA ALA A 110 -0.15 -18.40 -16.85
C ALA A 110 -0.76 -18.32 -18.27
N VAL A 111 -1.98 -17.78 -18.38
CA VAL A 111 -2.68 -17.66 -19.66
C VAL A 111 -2.27 -16.39 -20.38
N THR A 112 -1.89 -16.54 -21.65
CA THR A 112 -1.69 -15.41 -22.57
C THR A 112 -2.98 -15.17 -23.35
N ALA A 113 -3.52 -13.96 -23.22
CA ALA A 113 -4.72 -13.55 -23.95
C ALA A 113 -4.37 -13.20 -25.42
N PRO A 114 -5.34 -13.34 -26.34
CA PRO A 114 -5.27 -12.69 -27.65
C PRO A 114 -4.99 -11.19 -27.54
N PRO A 115 -4.30 -10.58 -28.52
CA PRO A 115 -3.87 -9.17 -28.46
C PRO A 115 -4.99 -8.16 -28.22
N ASP A 116 -6.19 -8.46 -28.73
CA ASP A 116 -7.35 -7.57 -28.67
C ASP A 116 -8.19 -7.72 -27.39
N SER A 117 -7.85 -8.70 -26.55
CA SER A 117 -8.58 -9.00 -25.31
C SER A 117 -7.80 -8.56 -24.06
N PRO A 118 -8.47 -8.10 -23.00
CA PRO A 118 -7.80 -7.78 -21.75
C PRO A 118 -7.17 -9.05 -21.16
N PRO A 119 -5.97 -8.97 -20.54
CA PRO A 119 -5.36 -10.13 -19.92
C PRO A 119 -6.28 -10.79 -18.87
N PRO A 120 -6.37 -12.13 -18.83
CA PRO A 120 -7.23 -12.84 -17.88
C PRO A 120 -6.92 -12.48 -16.42
N LEU A 121 -5.64 -12.24 -16.10
CA LEU A 121 -5.21 -11.74 -14.79
C LEU A 121 -5.84 -10.38 -14.45
N LEU A 122 -5.95 -9.48 -15.42
CA LEU A 122 -6.59 -8.17 -15.21
C LEU A 122 -8.08 -8.34 -14.94
N LEU A 123 -8.78 -9.19 -15.70
CA LEU A 123 -10.21 -9.48 -15.51
C LEU A 123 -10.48 -10.04 -14.11
N PHE A 124 -9.68 -11.02 -13.69
CA PHE A 124 -9.74 -11.60 -12.34
C PHE A 124 -9.47 -10.56 -11.26
N PHE A 125 -8.42 -9.76 -11.39
CA PHE A 125 -8.11 -8.72 -10.43
C PHE A 125 -9.23 -7.68 -10.29
N LEU A 126 -9.79 -7.19 -11.40
CA LEU A 126 -10.89 -6.22 -11.36
C LEU A 126 -12.14 -6.83 -10.71
N SER A 127 -12.45 -8.10 -11.02
CA SER A 127 -13.54 -8.84 -10.39
C SER A 127 -13.33 -9.02 -8.88
N LEU A 128 -12.10 -9.25 -8.45
CA LEU A 128 -11.78 -9.33 -7.02
C LEU A 128 -11.98 -7.98 -6.33
N VAL A 129 -11.48 -6.89 -6.89
CA VAL A 129 -11.61 -5.54 -6.31
C VAL A 129 -13.09 -5.13 -6.18
N THR A 130 -13.93 -5.47 -7.16
CA THR A 130 -15.36 -5.13 -7.10
C THR A 130 -16.14 -5.94 -6.06
N THR A 131 -15.81 -7.24 -5.92
CA THR A 131 -16.58 -8.19 -5.09
C THR A 131 -16.03 -8.37 -3.67
N THR A 132 -14.87 -7.80 -3.34
CA THR A 132 -14.35 -7.87 -1.96
C THR A 132 -15.34 -7.15 -1.04
N PRO A 133 -15.68 -7.69 0.15
CA PRO A 133 -16.54 -6.99 1.10
C PRO A 133 -15.92 -5.68 1.60
N VAL A 134 -16.74 -4.69 1.96
CA VAL A 134 -16.23 -3.44 2.56
C VAL A 134 -15.50 -3.77 3.87
N GLY A 135 -14.34 -3.15 4.08
CA GLY A 135 -13.50 -3.40 5.26
C GLY A 135 -12.52 -4.58 5.12
N GLN A 136 -12.63 -5.40 4.07
CA GLN A 136 -11.64 -6.43 3.77
C GLN A 136 -10.65 -5.97 2.71
N ARG A 137 -9.41 -6.45 2.84
CA ARG A 137 -8.31 -6.20 1.91
C ARG A 137 -7.92 -7.45 1.17
N LEU A 138 -7.56 -7.30 -0.10
CA LEU A 138 -6.91 -8.35 -0.88
C LEU A 138 -5.51 -8.61 -0.32
N PRO A 139 -5.02 -9.86 -0.34
CA PRO A 139 -3.64 -10.17 0.05
C PRO A 139 -2.62 -9.31 -0.69
N GLU A 140 -1.46 -9.06 -0.08
CA GLU A 140 -0.41 -8.23 -0.69
C GLU A 140 0.04 -8.77 -2.06
N SER A 141 0.28 -10.08 -2.16
CA SER A 141 0.70 -10.72 -3.41
C SER A 141 -0.31 -10.52 -4.55
N VAL A 142 -1.60 -10.62 -4.24
CA VAL A 142 -2.70 -10.41 -5.19
C VAL A 142 -2.81 -8.94 -5.57
N SER A 143 -2.70 -8.05 -4.59
CA SER A 143 -2.73 -6.59 -4.80
C SER A 143 -1.58 -6.16 -5.72
N TYR A 144 -0.38 -6.67 -5.47
CA TYR A 144 0.82 -6.37 -6.25
C TYR A 144 0.72 -6.84 -7.70
N GLU A 145 0.43 -8.11 -7.92
CA GLU A 145 0.36 -8.67 -9.27
C GLU A 145 -0.77 -8.06 -10.10
N GLY A 146 -1.92 -7.82 -9.47
CA GLY A 146 -3.07 -7.18 -10.11
C GLY A 146 -2.79 -5.73 -10.53
N VAL A 147 -2.20 -4.94 -9.64
CA VAL A 147 -1.79 -3.55 -9.95
C VAL A 147 -0.75 -3.51 -11.06
N ARG A 148 0.30 -4.35 -10.97
CA ARG A 148 1.34 -4.44 -12.01
C ARG A 148 0.73 -4.75 -13.38
N CYS A 149 -0.10 -5.79 -13.45
CA CYS A 149 -0.80 -6.16 -14.68
C CYS A 149 -1.68 -5.02 -15.23
N ALA A 150 -2.38 -4.29 -14.35
CA ALA A 150 -3.24 -3.19 -14.78
C ALA A 150 -2.45 -1.96 -15.27
N LEU A 151 -1.28 -1.70 -14.69
CA LEU A 151 -0.37 -0.64 -15.11
C LEU A 151 0.28 -0.92 -16.48
N ASP A 152 0.58 -2.19 -16.77
CA ASP A 152 1.14 -2.60 -18.07
C ASP A 152 0.14 -2.44 -19.22
N VAL A 153 -1.16 -2.64 -18.96
CA VAL A 153 -2.20 -2.62 -19.99
C VAL A 153 -2.82 -1.23 -20.16
N LYS A 154 -3.41 -0.68 -19.08
CA LYS A 154 -4.16 0.58 -19.14
C LYS A 154 -4.27 1.20 -17.74
N PRO A 155 -3.29 2.03 -17.33
CA PRO A 155 -3.24 2.64 -16.00
C PRO A 155 -4.53 3.38 -15.60
N CYS A 156 -5.21 4.03 -16.55
CA CYS A 156 -6.47 4.73 -16.27
C CYS A 156 -7.57 3.82 -15.71
N LYS A 157 -7.68 2.57 -16.21
CA LYS A 157 -8.69 1.62 -15.71
C LYS A 157 -8.41 1.23 -14.26
N LEU A 158 -7.14 1.00 -13.92
CA LEU A 158 -6.73 0.75 -12.54
C LEU A 158 -7.16 1.90 -11.64
N LEU A 159 -6.87 3.14 -12.05
CA LEU A 159 -7.16 4.33 -11.27
C LEU A 159 -8.66 4.52 -11.03
N CYS A 160 -9.50 4.31 -12.05
CA CYS A 160 -10.96 4.32 -11.87
C CYS A 160 -11.40 3.30 -10.82
N HIS A 161 -10.92 2.05 -10.90
CA HIS A 161 -11.33 1.02 -9.95
C HIS A 161 -10.77 1.25 -8.53
N VAL A 162 -9.51 1.64 -8.39
CA VAL A 162 -8.90 1.93 -7.08
C VAL A 162 -9.57 3.13 -6.40
N HIS A 163 -9.91 4.16 -7.17
CA HIS A 163 -10.61 5.33 -6.66
C HIS A 163 -12.06 5.01 -6.25
N CYS A 164 -12.77 4.20 -7.03
CA CYS A 164 -14.13 3.75 -6.70
C CYS A 164 -14.17 2.76 -5.53
N PHE A 165 -13.07 2.08 -5.23
CA PHE A 165 -13.00 1.05 -4.20
C PHE A 165 -11.82 1.28 -3.25
N PRO A 166 -11.86 2.36 -2.45
CA PRO A 166 -10.77 2.72 -1.56
C PRO A 166 -10.51 1.63 -0.51
N HIS A 167 -9.24 1.49 -0.11
CA HIS A 167 -8.79 0.60 0.96
C HIS A 167 -9.02 -0.90 0.75
N ARG A 168 -9.26 -1.37 -0.48
CA ARG A 168 -9.35 -2.80 -0.80
C ARG A 168 -8.01 -3.47 -1.11
N LEU A 169 -7.01 -2.69 -1.48
CA LEU A 169 -5.65 -3.20 -1.71
C LEU A 169 -4.89 -3.22 -0.39
N THR A 170 -4.08 -4.25 -0.18
CA THR A 170 -3.10 -4.24 0.92
C THR A 170 -1.92 -3.37 0.49
N SER A 171 -1.70 -2.29 1.24
CA SER A 171 -0.59 -1.38 0.98
C SER A 171 0.75 -2.04 1.28
N SER A 172 1.74 -1.84 0.43
CA SER A 172 3.11 -2.26 0.69
C SER A 172 4.13 -1.37 0.00
N GLU A 173 5.37 -1.39 0.49
CA GLU A 173 6.47 -0.61 -0.09
C GLU A 173 6.71 -0.99 -1.56
N ARG A 174 6.68 -2.30 -1.85
CA ARG A 174 6.85 -2.84 -3.21
C ARG A 174 5.75 -2.37 -4.16
N LEU A 175 4.52 -2.17 -3.66
CA LEU A 175 3.42 -1.60 -4.44
C LEU A 175 3.68 -0.12 -4.76
N GLY A 176 4.18 0.64 -3.78
CA GLY A 176 4.62 2.02 -3.98
C GLY A 176 5.72 2.14 -5.04
N ASP A 177 6.69 1.22 -5.03
CA ASP A 177 7.81 1.22 -5.97
C ASP A 177 7.34 1.06 -7.42
N VAL A 178 6.46 0.09 -7.68
CA VAL A 178 5.90 -0.16 -9.03
C VAL A 178 5.05 1.03 -9.51
N LEU A 179 4.22 1.61 -8.65
CA LEU A 179 3.46 2.82 -8.99
C LEU A 179 4.39 3.98 -9.36
N THR A 180 5.48 4.14 -8.61
CA THR A 180 6.48 5.19 -8.82
C THR A 180 7.27 4.99 -10.12
N GLU A 181 7.63 3.76 -10.44
CA GLU A 181 8.32 3.40 -11.69
C GLU A 181 7.45 3.73 -12.91
N HIS A 182 6.18 3.30 -12.89
CA HIS A 182 5.25 3.64 -13.96
C HIS A 182 5.03 5.14 -14.05
N ALA A 183 4.86 5.85 -12.93
CA ALA A 183 4.67 7.30 -12.95
C ALA A 183 5.79 8.05 -13.69
N GLN A 184 7.04 7.59 -13.56
CA GLN A 184 8.19 8.19 -14.24
C GLN A 184 8.24 7.90 -15.75
N LYS A 185 7.73 6.73 -16.16
CA LYS A 185 7.68 6.33 -17.58
C LYS A 185 6.48 6.95 -18.32
N ASN A 186 5.47 7.41 -17.58
CA ASN A 186 4.23 7.92 -18.18
C ASN A 186 4.39 9.37 -18.67
N PRO A 187 4.04 9.68 -19.94
CA PRO A 187 4.13 11.04 -20.48
C PRO A 187 3.02 11.97 -19.96
N SER A 188 1.92 11.42 -19.44
CA SER A 188 0.81 12.22 -18.88
C SER A 188 1.14 12.70 -17.47
N VAL A 189 1.26 14.02 -17.31
CA VAL A 189 1.51 14.68 -16.01
C VAL A 189 0.41 14.34 -15.00
N TYR A 190 -0.85 14.38 -15.42
CA TYR A 190 -2.00 14.06 -14.55
C TYR A 190 -1.96 12.62 -14.02
N LEU A 191 -1.68 11.67 -14.92
CA LEU A 191 -1.62 10.26 -14.54
C LEU A 191 -0.41 9.97 -13.65
N SER A 192 0.72 10.61 -13.95
CA SER A 192 1.94 10.54 -13.13
C SER A 192 1.69 11.04 -11.70
N ASP A 193 1.05 12.20 -11.53
CA ASP A 193 0.71 12.73 -10.20
C ASP A 193 -0.23 11.78 -9.43
N MET A 194 -1.25 11.24 -10.09
CA MET A 194 -2.18 10.30 -9.43
C MET A 194 -1.49 9.00 -8.99
N LEU A 195 -0.61 8.44 -9.82
CA LEU A 195 0.18 7.26 -9.46
C LEU A 195 1.14 7.56 -8.30
N LEU A 196 1.80 8.73 -8.30
CA LEU A 196 2.66 9.15 -7.20
C LEU A 196 1.86 9.39 -5.91
N ALA A 197 0.63 9.89 -6.01
CA ALA A 197 -0.26 10.05 -4.86
C ALA A 197 -0.61 8.70 -4.22
N LEU A 198 -0.95 7.70 -5.04
CA LEU A 198 -1.16 6.33 -4.58
C LEU A 198 0.12 5.70 -4.01
N ALA A 199 1.27 5.96 -4.61
CA ALA A 199 2.55 5.51 -4.09
C ALA A 199 2.86 6.12 -2.72
N SER A 200 2.58 7.41 -2.53
CA SER A 200 2.73 8.10 -1.24
C SER A 200 1.90 7.44 -0.14
N GLU A 201 0.66 7.04 -0.43
CA GLU A 201 -0.19 6.36 0.54
C GLU A 201 0.40 4.99 0.94
N ASN A 202 0.95 4.26 -0.03
CA ASN A 202 1.62 2.99 0.22
C ASN A 202 2.87 3.13 1.10
N TYR A 203 3.75 4.08 0.77
CA TYR A 203 4.95 4.36 1.56
C TYR A 203 4.62 4.86 2.97
N ARG A 204 3.53 5.63 3.11
CA ARG A 204 3.07 6.10 4.42
C ARG A 204 2.67 4.94 5.32
N VAL A 205 1.92 3.97 4.79
CA VAL A 205 1.50 2.78 5.55
C VAL A 205 2.67 1.84 5.83
N SER A 206 3.62 1.73 4.90
CA SER A 206 4.79 0.85 5.07
C SER A 206 5.93 1.46 5.91
N GLY A 207 5.80 2.71 6.36
CA GLY A 207 6.87 3.41 7.10
C GLY A 207 8.09 3.82 6.25
N ALA A 208 7.99 3.74 4.91
CA ALA A 208 9.07 4.08 4.00
C ALA A 208 9.20 5.60 3.79
N HIS A 209 9.49 6.33 4.88
CA HIS A 209 9.46 7.81 4.91
C HIS A 209 10.35 8.47 3.85
N ARG A 210 11.51 7.89 3.54
CA ARG A 210 12.40 8.40 2.47
C ARG A 210 11.73 8.38 1.10
N LYS A 211 11.09 7.27 0.75
CA LYS A 211 10.37 7.11 -0.53
C LYS A 211 9.13 7.99 -0.57
N LEU A 212 8.46 8.17 0.57
CA LEU A 212 7.35 9.11 0.73
C LEU A 212 7.76 10.55 0.42
N CYS A 213 8.86 11.04 1.02
CA CYS A 213 9.38 12.39 0.79
C CYS A 213 9.75 12.60 -0.69
N LEU A 214 10.40 11.62 -1.31
CA LEU A 214 10.74 11.66 -2.73
C LEU A 214 9.49 11.74 -3.62
N SER A 215 8.46 10.95 -3.31
CA SER A 215 7.18 11.01 -4.02
C SER A 215 6.52 12.38 -3.87
N MET A 216 6.49 12.94 -2.64
CA MET A 216 5.97 14.29 -2.37
C MET A 216 6.71 15.36 -3.18
N CYS A 217 8.04 15.32 -3.23
CA CYS A 217 8.85 16.24 -4.04
C CYS A 217 8.49 16.18 -5.52
N ARG A 218 8.33 14.98 -6.09
CA ARG A 218 7.97 14.82 -7.51
C ARG A 218 6.60 15.38 -7.82
N ARG A 219 5.70 15.42 -6.84
CA ARG A 219 4.37 16.03 -6.92
C ARG A 219 4.35 17.53 -6.60
N GLY A 220 5.51 18.14 -6.32
CA GLY A 220 5.62 19.56 -5.93
C GLY A 220 5.23 19.85 -4.47
N LEU A 221 5.01 18.83 -3.64
CA LEU A 221 4.65 18.95 -2.22
C LEU A 221 5.90 19.10 -1.34
N THR A 222 6.77 20.05 -1.68
CA THR A 222 8.08 20.24 -1.04
C THR A 222 7.95 20.62 0.43
N HIS A 223 7.05 21.54 0.78
CA HIS A 223 6.81 21.93 2.18
C HIS A 223 6.43 20.74 3.07
N SER A 224 5.48 19.91 2.60
CA SER A 224 5.05 18.71 3.32
C SER A 224 6.18 17.70 3.47
N ALA A 225 7.05 17.56 2.47
CA ALA A 225 8.21 16.69 2.54
C ALA A 225 9.26 17.19 3.57
N VAL A 226 9.51 18.50 3.63
CA VAL A 226 10.38 19.13 4.65
C VAL A 226 9.82 18.89 6.05
N GLU A 227 8.52 19.13 6.24
CA GLU A 227 7.86 18.93 7.53
C GLU A 227 7.92 17.47 8.00
N LEU A 228 7.67 16.52 7.09
CA LEU A 228 7.79 15.10 7.38
C LEU A 228 9.23 14.73 7.78
N MET A 229 10.22 15.24 7.05
CA MET A 229 11.63 14.97 7.34
C MET A 229 12.08 15.51 8.70
N ARG A 230 11.59 16.68 9.13
CA ARG A 230 11.91 17.22 10.47
C ARG A 230 11.40 16.34 11.60
N ARG A 231 10.31 15.61 11.37
CA ARG A 231 9.68 14.72 12.37
C ARG A 231 10.29 13.33 12.41
N SER A 232 11.09 12.96 11.42
CA SER A 232 11.68 11.61 11.28
C SER A 232 13.18 11.64 11.53
N GLU A 233 13.64 11.07 12.63
CA GLU A 233 15.06 11.03 13.01
C GLU A 233 15.90 10.19 12.00
N ASP A 234 15.32 9.11 11.46
CA ASP A 234 15.96 8.13 10.55
C ASP A 234 16.43 8.71 9.21
N LEU A 235 15.94 9.89 8.82
CA LEU A 235 16.21 10.49 7.52
C LEU A 235 17.51 11.31 7.46
N THR A 236 18.10 11.62 8.61
CA THR A 236 19.29 12.47 8.71
C THR A 236 20.58 11.75 8.29
N SER A 237 20.72 10.44 8.52
CA SER A 237 21.99 9.71 8.40
C SER A 237 22.34 9.13 7.01
N GLY A 238 21.41 9.08 6.05
CA GLY A 238 21.67 8.45 4.74
C GLY A 238 22.26 9.39 3.67
N GLN A 239 23.25 8.92 2.90
CA GLN A 239 23.66 9.60 1.66
C GLN A 239 22.47 9.68 0.68
N SER A 240 22.10 10.90 0.32
CA SER A 240 20.97 11.17 -0.55
C SER A 240 21.42 11.11 -2.01
N ILE A 241 21.14 9.99 -2.68
CA ILE A 241 21.46 9.79 -4.11
C ILE A 241 20.57 10.66 -5.03
N CYS A 242 19.55 11.33 -4.47
CA CYS A 242 18.61 12.14 -5.23
C CYS A 242 18.80 13.64 -4.89
N PRO A 243 18.96 14.51 -5.90
CA PRO A 243 19.11 15.95 -5.68
C PRO A 243 17.98 16.57 -4.85
N SER A 244 16.74 16.12 -5.08
CA SER A 244 15.57 16.58 -4.33
C SER A 244 15.66 16.30 -2.83
N LEU A 245 16.16 15.13 -2.43
CA LEU A 245 16.31 14.77 -1.02
C LEU A 245 17.53 15.46 -0.39
N CYS A 246 18.60 15.73 -1.16
CA CYS A 246 19.71 16.58 -0.70
C CYS A 246 19.22 17.99 -0.37
N LEU A 247 18.46 18.60 -1.29
CA LEU A 247 17.87 19.92 -1.11
C LEU A 247 16.89 19.97 0.06
N LEU A 248 16.04 18.94 0.24
CA LEU A 248 15.16 18.84 1.40
C LEU A 248 15.94 18.79 2.72
N LYS A 249 17.03 18.01 2.80
CA LYS A 249 17.88 17.94 4.01
C LYS A 249 18.42 19.31 4.39
N LEU A 250 18.86 20.08 3.40
CA LEU A 250 19.37 21.42 3.61
C LEU A 250 18.28 22.38 4.13
N LEU A 251 17.05 22.28 3.60
CA LEU A 251 15.89 23.05 4.10
C LEU A 251 15.44 22.66 5.53
N THR A 252 15.79 21.46 5.99
CA THR A 252 15.42 20.98 7.33
C THR A 252 16.41 21.36 8.43
N ARG A 253 17.58 21.93 8.12
CA ARG A 253 18.60 22.29 9.13
C ARG A 253 18.05 23.33 10.14
N PRO A 254 18.39 23.19 11.43
CA PRO A 254 17.81 24.00 12.51
C PRO A 254 18.36 25.43 12.64
N GLU A 255 19.29 25.87 11.80
CA GLU A 255 19.98 27.15 12.01
C GLU A 255 19.18 28.36 11.50
N GLY A 256 19.19 29.42 12.32
CA GLY A 256 18.17 30.47 12.35
C GLY A 256 18.14 31.40 11.14
N GLY A 257 16.92 31.69 10.70
CA GLY A 257 16.58 32.90 9.94
C GLY A 257 16.47 32.71 8.43
N GLY A 258 15.26 32.39 7.97
CA GLY A 258 14.86 32.46 6.56
C GLY A 258 15.45 31.35 5.69
N ALA A 259 14.64 30.38 5.29
CA ALA A 259 15.02 29.21 4.50
C ALA A 259 15.41 29.56 3.03
N MET A 260 16.46 30.35 2.84
CA MET A 260 17.09 30.60 1.55
C MET A 260 18.37 29.79 1.48
N LEU A 261 18.39 28.78 0.61
CA LEU A 261 19.60 28.01 0.32
C LEU A 261 20.57 28.87 -0.50
N SER A 262 21.88 28.78 -0.21
CA SER A 262 22.88 29.41 -1.07
C SER A 262 22.88 28.76 -2.46
N VAL A 263 23.15 29.55 -3.50
CA VAL A 263 23.15 29.06 -4.88
C VAL A 263 24.18 27.95 -5.07
N GLY A 264 25.37 28.06 -4.46
CA GLY A 264 26.39 27.02 -4.55
C GLY A 264 25.96 25.73 -3.86
N VAL A 265 25.37 25.81 -2.67
CA VAL A 265 24.84 24.63 -1.96
C VAL A 265 23.77 23.91 -2.79
N VAL A 266 22.91 24.66 -3.49
CA VAL A 266 21.93 24.08 -4.41
C VAL A 266 22.62 23.45 -5.63
N CYS A 267 23.62 24.11 -6.19
CA CYS A 267 24.37 23.60 -7.34
C CYS A 267 25.12 22.31 -7.02
N VAL A 268 25.77 22.22 -5.86
CA VAL A 268 26.42 21.00 -5.36
C VAL A 268 25.42 19.86 -5.23
N ALA A 269 24.24 20.12 -4.66
CA ALA A 269 23.18 19.13 -4.55
C ALA A 269 22.65 18.64 -5.91
N LEU A 270 22.79 19.45 -6.97
CA LEU A 270 22.37 19.15 -8.34
C LEU A 270 23.48 18.55 -9.21
N LEU A 271 24.70 18.30 -8.70
CA LEU A 271 25.80 17.75 -9.51
C LEU A 271 25.45 16.43 -10.21
N SER A 272 24.60 15.60 -9.59
CA SER A 272 24.10 14.35 -10.19
C SER A 272 23.03 14.54 -11.27
N ASP A 273 22.45 15.74 -11.40
CA ASP A 273 21.46 16.12 -12.42
C ASP A 273 21.95 17.34 -13.20
N SER A 274 22.85 17.08 -14.16
CA SER A 274 23.52 18.09 -14.96
C SER A 274 22.56 18.98 -15.77
N GLN A 275 21.36 18.47 -16.11
CA GLN A 275 20.34 19.24 -16.83
C GLN A 275 19.63 20.25 -15.92
N SER A 276 19.29 19.87 -14.70
CA SER A 276 18.68 20.78 -13.72
C SER A 276 19.70 21.80 -13.21
N LEU A 277 20.96 21.39 -12.98
CA LEU A 277 22.07 22.28 -12.65
C LEU A 277 22.23 23.37 -13.70
N TYR A 278 22.29 22.98 -14.98
CA TYR A 278 22.39 23.91 -16.09
C TYR A 278 21.22 24.91 -16.12
N LYS A 279 19.97 24.44 -16.00
CA LYS A 279 18.79 25.32 -16.02
C LYS A 279 18.82 26.36 -14.89
N LEU A 280 19.32 25.98 -13.71
CA LEU A 280 19.49 26.90 -12.60
C LEU A 280 20.55 27.95 -12.90
N LEU A 281 21.76 27.52 -13.28
CA LEU A 281 22.88 28.42 -13.59
C LEU A 281 22.58 29.35 -14.76
N PHE A 282 21.88 28.86 -15.79
CA PHE A 282 21.44 29.67 -16.92
C PHE A 282 20.47 30.78 -16.48
N LYS A 283 19.52 30.47 -15.59
CA LYS A 283 18.63 31.49 -15.02
C LYS A 283 19.39 32.53 -14.19
N CYS A 284 20.41 32.11 -13.45
CA CYS A 284 21.28 33.03 -12.71
C CYS A 284 22.12 33.92 -13.64
N CYS A 285 22.59 33.39 -14.77
CA CYS A 285 23.38 34.16 -15.76
C CYS A 285 22.53 35.10 -16.61
N ALA A 286 21.26 34.76 -16.86
CA ALA A 286 20.33 35.62 -17.58
C ALA A 286 20.10 36.96 -16.86
N LEU A 287 20.43 37.04 -15.57
CA LEU A 287 20.45 38.25 -14.78
C LEU A 287 21.91 38.68 -14.58
N SER A 288 22.33 39.72 -15.31
CA SER A 288 23.71 40.22 -15.30
C SER A 288 24.22 40.46 -13.87
N GLY A 289 25.40 39.93 -13.54
CA GLY A 289 26.07 40.08 -12.24
C GLY A 289 25.51 39.20 -11.11
N VAL A 290 24.39 38.50 -11.30
CA VAL A 290 23.79 37.67 -10.23
C VAL A 290 24.60 36.41 -9.96
N LEU A 291 25.16 35.75 -11.00
CA LEU A 291 26.01 34.57 -10.77
C LEU A 291 27.30 34.94 -10.05
N GLU A 292 27.98 36.02 -10.45
CA GLU A 292 29.20 36.49 -9.81
C GLU A 292 28.95 36.88 -8.35
N ALA A 293 27.90 37.66 -8.09
CA ALA A 293 27.49 38.01 -6.72
C ALA A 293 27.13 36.76 -5.91
N ALA A 294 26.47 35.77 -6.51
CA ALA A 294 26.11 34.52 -5.83
C ALA A 294 27.33 33.70 -5.45
N ILE A 295 28.38 33.65 -6.28
CA ILE A 295 29.63 32.94 -5.96
C ILE A 295 30.40 33.70 -4.86
N LEU A 296 30.48 35.03 -4.96
CA LEU A 296 31.21 35.86 -3.98
C LEU A 296 30.54 35.91 -2.61
N GLN A 297 29.21 35.82 -2.55
CA GLN A 297 28.44 35.86 -1.30
C GLN A 297 28.17 34.46 -0.72
N ASP A 298 28.60 33.40 -1.40
CA ASP A 298 28.39 32.03 -0.93
C ASP A 298 29.40 31.65 0.15
N SER A 299 28.98 31.80 1.41
CA SER A 299 29.76 31.38 2.58
C SER A 299 29.63 29.89 2.90
N PHE A 300 28.78 29.15 2.18
CA PHE A 300 28.42 27.77 2.52
C PHE A 300 29.07 26.72 1.62
N SER A 301 29.56 27.10 0.43
CA SER A 301 30.28 26.19 -0.48
C SER A 301 31.74 26.57 -0.61
N THR A 302 32.57 25.57 -0.86
CA THR A 302 34.02 25.68 -1.03
C THR A 302 34.41 26.02 -2.47
N VAL A 303 35.65 26.48 -2.67
CA VAL A 303 36.21 26.76 -3.99
C VAL A 303 36.31 25.48 -4.83
N GLU A 304 36.59 24.35 -4.18
CA GLU A 304 36.64 23.02 -4.79
C GLU A 304 35.26 22.61 -5.32
N GLU A 305 34.19 22.81 -4.53
CA GLU A 305 32.81 22.54 -4.95
C GLU A 305 32.39 23.40 -6.16
N TRP A 306 32.74 24.69 -6.18
CA TRP A 306 32.51 25.55 -7.34
C TRP A 306 33.35 25.14 -8.56
N SER A 307 34.55 24.60 -8.33
CA SER A 307 35.40 24.05 -9.39
C SER A 307 34.81 22.78 -10.01
N GLU A 308 34.21 21.91 -9.20
CA GLU A 308 33.45 20.74 -9.67
C GLU A 308 32.22 21.15 -10.49
N ILE A 309 31.47 22.17 -10.04
CA ILE A 309 30.35 22.74 -10.80
C ILE A 309 30.83 23.24 -12.18
N ALA A 310 31.95 23.96 -12.24
CA ALA A 310 32.54 24.40 -13.50
C ALA A 310 32.99 23.24 -14.41
N ALA A 311 33.49 22.15 -13.83
CA ALA A 311 33.84 20.95 -14.57
C ALA A 311 32.59 20.30 -15.20
N VAL A 312 31.49 20.17 -14.46
CA VAL A 312 30.21 19.65 -14.99
C VAL A 312 29.63 20.57 -16.07
N CYS A 313 29.72 21.89 -15.93
CA CYS A 313 29.31 22.81 -17.00
C CYS A 313 30.10 22.59 -18.30
N SER A 314 31.40 22.28 -18.19
CA SER A 314 32.25 21.97 -19.34
C SER A 314 31.83 20.68 -20.04
N THR A 315 31.42 19.65 -19.30
CA THR A 315 30.99 18.36 -19.88
C THR A 315 29.63 18.44 -20.59
N VAL A 316 28.77 19.38 -20.19
CA VAL A 316 27.46 19.66 -20.82
C VAL A 316 27.59 20.60 -22.03
N GLN A 317 28.80 20.80 -22.56
CA GLN A 317 29.09 21.70 -23.70
C GLN A 317 28.74 23.18 -23.43
N ARG A 318 28.77 23.60 -22.17
CA ARG A 318 28.56 25.00 -21.74
C ARG A 318 29.83 25.58 -21.15
N SER A 319 30.85 25.69 -22.00
CA SER A 319 32.15 26.26 -21.67
C SER A 319 32.08 27.74 -21.29
N ASP A 320 31.04 28.45 -21.73
CA ASP A 320 30.72 29.83 -21.35
C ASP A 320 30.54 29.94 -19.83
N LEU A 321 29.64 29.12 -19.26
CA LEU A 321 29.35 29.10 -17.83
C LEU A 321 30.56 28.64 -17.01
N ALA A 322 31.24 27.60 -17.48
CA ALA A 322 32.44 27.09 -16.84
C ALA A 322 33.56 28.16 -16.77
N HIS A 323 33.73 28.93 -17.86
CA HIS A 323 34.69 30.02 -17.92
C HIS A 323 34.31 31.13 -16.95
N THR A 324 33.04 31.56 -16.91
CA THR A 324 32.57 32.58 -15.97
C THR A 324 32.81 32.19 -14.52
N ILE A 325 32.47 30.96 -14.13
CA ILE A 325 32.70 30.47 -12.76
C ILE A 325 34.21 30.48 -12.45
N ARG A 326 35.04 29.91 -13.33
CA ARG A 326 36.49 29.88 -13.13
C ARG A 326 37.12 31.28 -13.07
N SER A 327 36.67 32.23 -13.89
CA SER A 327 37.19 33.61 -13.84
C SER A 327 36.88 34.29 -12.51
N VAL A 328 35.71 34.04 -11.92
CA VAL A 328 35.35 34.57 -10.60
C VAL A 328 36.16 33.91 -9.48
N LEU A 329 36.42 32.60 -9.56
CA LEU A 329 37.27 31.91 -8.58
C LEU A 329 38.75 32.37 -8.68
N LEU A 330 39.23 32.63 -9.90
CA LEU A 330 40.59 33.15 -10.15
C LEU A 330 40.76 34.60 -9.66
N SER A 331 39.72 35.44 -9.80
CA SER A 331 39.76 36.81 -9.27
C SER A 331 39.76 36.82 -7.73
N GLN A 332 39.13 35.85 -7.07
CA GLN A 332 39.19 35.69 -5.61
C GLN A 332 40.57 35.25 -5.09
N SER A 333 41.34 34.50 -5.89
CA SER A 333 42.68 34.03 -5.52
C SER A 333 43.79 35.01 -5.88
N GLY A 334 43.45 36.22 -6.36
CA GLY A 334 44.42 37.25 -6.74
C GLY A 334 45.27 36.89 -7.97
N THR A 335 44.92 35.82 -8.70
CA THR A 335 45.67 35.35 -9.87
C THR A 335 44.86 35.59 -11.14
N GLY A 336 45.00 36.79 -11.72
CA GLY A 336 44.40 37.10 -13.01
C GLY A 336 45.12 36.39 -14.15
N VAL A 337 44.40 35.65 -14.99
CA VAL A 337 44.88 35.22 -16.31
C VAL A 337 44.33 36.20 -17.35
N LEU A 338 45.24 36.94 -17.98
CA LEU A 338 44.90 37.74 -19.17
C LEU A 338 44.75 36.80 -20.37
N SER A 339 43.74 37.12 -21.18
CA SER A 339 43.27 36.44 -22.39
C SER A 339 44.36 35.82 -23.26
N SER A 340 44.02 34.68 -23.88
CA SER A 340 44.80 34.05 -24.95
C SER A 340 44.97 34.99 -26.15
N ASP A 341 46.14 35.61 -26.26
CA ASP A 341 46.68 36.11 -27.52
C ASP A 341 47.98 35.32 -27.81
N PRO A 342 48.22 34.84 -29.05
CA PRO A 342 49.11 33.71 -29.29
C PRO A 342 50.60 34.06 -29.40
N GLU A 343 51.03 35.28 -29.06
CA GLU A 343 52.44 35.69 -29.15
C GLU A 343 52.81 36.66 -28.02
N GLY A 344 53.52 36.18 -27.00
CA GLY A 344 54.29 37.07 -26.11
C GLY A 344 54.36 36.67 -24.64
N ALA A 345 55.49 36.08 -24.26
CA ALA A 345 56.15 36.09 -22.94
C ALA A 345 55.29 36.08 -21.64
N LEU A 346 55.43 34.98 -20.89
CA LEU A 346 55.06 34.83 -19.47
C LEU A 346 55.61 35.99 -18.60
N LEU A 347 54.71 36.85 -18.13
CA LEU A 347 54.96 37.74 -17.00
C LEU A 347 53.83 37.54 -15.97
N THR A 348 54.09 36.71 -14.97
CA THR A 348 53.25 36.60 -13.78
C THR A 348 53.59 37.74 -12.82
N GLN A 349 52.67 38.65 -12.57
CA GLN A 349 52.80 39.65 -11.52
C GLN A 349 51.83 39.31 -10.38
N HIS A 350 52.38 39.09 -9.18
CA HIS A 350 51.59 38.89 -7.97
C HIS A 350 51.20 40.26 -7.42
N ILE A 351 49.91 40.56 -7.38
CA ILE A 351 49.40 41.73 -6.67
C ILE A 351 48.88 41.23 -5.33
N TYR A 352 49.65 41.50 -4.27
CA TYR A 352 49.16 41.37 -2.89
C TYR A 352 48.25 42.57 -2.60
N MET A 353 47.00 42.29 -2.24
CA MET A 353 46.10 43.21 -1.54
C MET A 353 45.52 42.48 -0.35
#